data_AF-A0AAV5NBY2-F1
#
_entry.id   AF-A0AAV5NBY2-F1
#
_cell.length_a   1.000
_cell.length_b   1.000
_cell.length_c   1.000
_cell.angle_alpha   90.00
_cell.angle_beta   90.00
_cell.angle_gamma   90.00
#
_symmetry.space_group_name_H-M   'P 1'
#
loop_
_entity.id
_entity.type
_entity.pdbx_description
1 polymer ?
#
loop_
_entity_poly.entity_id
_entity_poly.type
_entity_poly.pdbx_seq_one_letter_code
_entity_poly.pdbx_strand_id
1 'polypeptide(L)'
;MSKLPITKAGQSALADIMTKAVQKAVLEGDVDQDLIIICLIALLIGGRYTDRDLYEPILKHGCVLETCEITGLALQVIARHAVVVAPHRRTSTSKNDQSYQIGEMIGRILGADDYIDRIDTASVLEHFNGNELWKIAIDQRLVSDPISDETKPAKYSAIKLREAMVGKMPNWRPTSFATFTEDLS
;
A
#
# COMPACT_ATOMS: atom_id res chain seq x y z
N MET A 1 14.06 10.53 -8.80
CA MET A 1 13.16 9.56 -8.15
C MET A 1 13.84 8.21 -8.17
N SER A 2 14.12 7.62 -7.01
CA SER A 2 14.78 6.31 -6.93
C SER A 2 13.74 5.20 -7.02
N LYS A 3 13.72 4.48 -8.15
CA LYS A 3 12.94 3.23 -8.26
C LYS A 3 13.44 2.26 -7.20
N LEU A 4 12.54 1.75 -6.35
CA LEU A 4 12.84 0.70 -5.38
C LEU A 4 13.24 -0.58 -6.13
N PRO A 5 14.50 -1.01 -6.02
CA PRO A 5 15.01 -2.19 -6.73
C PRO A 5 14.61 -3.48 -5.99
N ILE A 6 13.33 -3.79 -6.02
CA ILE A 6 12.70 -4.98 -5.44
C ILE A 6 12.21 -5.93 -6.54
N THR A 7 12.21 -7.23 -6.27
CA THR A 7 11.65 -8.22 -7.22
C THR A 7 10.13 -8.05 -7.42
N LYS A 8 9.59 -8.55 -8.54
CA LYS A 8 8.13 -8.60 -8.79
C LYS A 8 7.35 -9.35 -7.68
N ALA A 9 7.95 -10.40 -7.14
CA ALA A 9 7.39 -11.12 -5.99
C ALA A 9 7.29 -10.20 -4.76
N GLY A 10 8.34 -9.43 -4.48
CA GLY A 10 8.32 -8.42 -3.42
C GLY A 10 7.33 -7.28 -3.66
N GLN A 11 7.17 -6.82 -4.91
CA GLN A 11 6.11 -5.86 -5.23
C GLN A 11 4.71 -6.42 -4.91
N SER A 12 4.48 -7.71 -5.17
CA SER A 12 3.22 -8.38 -4.82
C SER A 12 3.06 -8.47 -3.30
N ALA A 13 4.11 -8.87 -2.57
CA ALA A 13 4.08 -8.96 -1.12
C ALA A 13 3.80 -7.60 -0.47
N LEU A 14 4.40 -6.51 -0.96
CA LEU A 14 4.11 -5.15 -0.49
C LEU A 14 2.67 -4.74 -0.80
N ALA A 15 2.16 -5.06 -2.00
CA ALA A 15 0.77 -4.78 -2.35
C ALA A 15 -0.23 -5.51 -1.42
N ASP A 16 0.08 -6.76 -1.05
CA ASP A 16 -0.75 -7.54 -0.12
C ASP A 16 -0.72 -6.96 1.30
N ILE A 17 0.46 -6.54 1.79
CA ILE A 17 0.60 -5.85 3.08
C ILE A 17 -0.21 -4.54 3.08
N MET A 18 -0.09 -3.74 2.03
CA MET A 18 -0.82 -2.48 1.92
C MET A 18 -2.33 -2.70 1.80
N THR A 19 -2.76 -3.73 1.06
CA THR A 19 -4.18 -4.11 1.02
C THR A 19 -4.72 -4.43 2.41
N LYS A 20 -3.98 -5.19 3.22
CA LYS A 20 -4.36 -5.48 4.61
C LYS A 20 -4.39 -4.21 5.47
N ALA A 21 -3.44 -3.30 5.28
CA ALA A 21 -3.42 -2.03 6.00
C ALA A 21 -4.65 -1.17 5.67
N VAL A 22 -5.07 -1.09 4.40
CA VAL A 22 -6.32 -0.41 4.03
C VAL A 22 -7.52 -1.08 4.69
N GLN A 23 -7.61 -2.41 4.60
CA GLN A 23 -8.72 -3.16 5.21
C GLN A 23 -8.80 -2.95 6.73
N LYS A 24 -7.64 -2.88 7.40
CA LYS A 24 -7.57 -2.61 8.83
C LYS A 24 -7.96 -1.17 9.15
N ALA A 25 -7.49 -0.20 8.38
CA ALA A 25 -7.87 1.21 8.53
C ALA A 25 -9.38 1.44 8.36
N VAL A 26 -10.04 0.67 7.48
CA VAL A 26 -11.50 0.69 7.30
C VAL A 26 -12.24 0.19 8.54
N LEU A 27 -11.67 -0.78 9.27
CA LEU A 27 -12.31 -1.42 10.42
C LEU A 27 -12.01 -0.69 11.73
N GLU A 28 -10.79 -0.21 11.91
CA GLU A 28 -10.26 0.30 13.18
C GLU A 28 -10.05 1.83 13.16
N GLY A 29 -10.05 2.45 11.98
CA GLY A 29 -9.78 3.87 11.83
C GLY A 29 -10.95 4.75 12.26
N ASP A 30 -10.61 5.93 12.76
CA ASP A 30 -11.57 7.02 12.98
C ASP A 30 -11.92 7.61 11.61
N VAL A 31 -12.91 7.02 10.94
CA VAL A 31 -13.28 7.42 9.58
C VAL A 31 -14.30 8.56 9.66
N ASP A 32 -13.84 9.77 9.32
CA ASP A 32 -14.70 10.93 9.18
C ASP A 32 -15.76 10.72 8.08
N GLN A 33 -16.98 11.17 8.33
CA GLN A 33 -18.10 11.10 7.38
C GLN A 33 -17.77 11.81 6.05
N ASP A 34 -16.98 12.88 6.11
CA ASP A 34 -16.55 13.59 4.91
C ASP A 34 -15.57 12.76 4.05
N LEU A 35 -14.69 11.96 4.69
CA LEU A 35 -13.76 11.05 4.00
C LEU A 35 -14.52 9.90 3.31
N ILE A 36 -15.56 9.40 3.95
CA ILE A 36 -16.51 8.41 3.40
C ILE A 36 -17.20 8.93 2.14
N ILE A 37 -17.69 10.17 2.18
CA ILE A 37 -18.35 10.82 1.04
C ILE A 37 -17.35 11.03 -0.11
N ILE A 38 -16.12 11.45 0.17
CA ILE A 38 -15.05 11.59 -0.85
C ILE A 38 -14.71 10.23 -1.49
N CYS A 39 -14.61 9.16 -0.70
CA CYS A 39 -14.42 7.80 -1.21
C CYS A 39 -15.56 7.35 -2.13
N LEU A 40 -16.81 7.59 -1.72
CA LEU A 40 -18.00 7.30 -2.54
C LEU A 40 -17.98 8.06 -3.87
N ILE A 41 -17.63 9.35 -3.86
CA ILE A 41 -17.51 10.18 -5.07
C ILE A 41 -16.40 9.65 -5.98
N ALA A 42 -15.23 9.31 -5.44
CA ALA A 42 -14.13 8.73 -6.20
C ALA A 42 -14.50 7.39 -6.86
N LEU A 43 -15.30 6.57 -6.16
CA LEU A 43 -15.80 5.28 -6.64
C LEU A 43 -16.90 5.42 -7.69
N LEU A 44 -17.80 6.40 -7.52
CA LEU A 44 -18.83 6.79 -8.49
C LEU A 44 -18.21 7.31 -9.80
N ILE A 45 -17.16 8.14 -9.72
CA ILE A 45 -16.41 8.64 -10.88
C ILE A 45 -15.63 7.50 -11.58
N GLY A 46 -15.26 6.46 -10.84
CA GLY A 46 -14.59 5.25 -11.37
C GLY A 46 -15.42 4.38 -12.33
N GLY A 47 -16.72 4.66 -12.50
CA GLY A 47 -17.51 4.21 -13.66
C GLY A 47 -17.68 2.70 -13.83
N ARG A 48 -17.78 1.91 -12.76
CA ARG A 48 -17.96 0.45 -12.87
C ARG A 48 -19.42 0.02 -12.74
N TYR A 49 -19.98 -0.42 -13.85
CA TYR A 49 -21.34 -0.99 -13.95
C TYR A 49 -21.55 -2.25 -13.09
N THR A 50 -20.47 -2.91 -12.67
CA THR A 50 -20.49 -4.10 -11.80
C THR A 50 -20.94 -3.81 -10.38
N ASP A 51 -20.91 -2.55 -9.94
CA ASP A 51 -21.26 -2.14 -8.58
C ASP A 51 -22.71 -1.62 -8.50
N ARG A 52 -23.56 -1.99 -9.47
CA ARG A 52 -24.96 -1.56 -9.57
C ARG A 52 -25.77 -1.87 -8.31
N ASP A 53 -25.46 -2.97 -7.64
CA ASP A 53 -26.09 -3.39 -6.39
C ASP A 53 -25.82 -2.40 -5.24
N LEU A 54 -24.67 -1.73 -5.23
CA LEU A 54 -24.33 -0.70 -4.24
C LEU A 54 -25.06 0.63 -4.50
N TYR A 55 -25.41 0.90 -5.77
CA TYR A 55 -26.17 2.08 -6.16
C TYR A 55 -27.68 1.86 -6.11
N GLU A 56 -28.14 0.61 -6.08
CA GLU A 56 -29.57 0.27 -6.08
C GLU A 56 -30.33 0.83 -4.86
N PRO A 57 -29.80 0.81 -3.63
CA PRO A 57 -30.43 1.47 -2.48
C PRO A 57 -30.55 2.99 -2.68
N ILE A 58 -29.52 3.63 -3.25
CA ILE A 58 -29.50 5.07 -3.54
C ILE A 58 -30.56 5.42 -4.60
N LEU A 59 -30.68 4.59 -5.64
CA LEU A 59 -31.63 4.78 -6.74
C LEU A 59 -33.08 4.44 -6.36
N LYS A 60 -33.30 3.51 -5.42
CA LYS A 60 -34.64 3.13 -4.93
C LYS A 60 -35.21 4.09 -3.90
N HIS A 61 -34.38 4.79 -3.12
CA HIS A 61 -34.83 5.58 -1.98
C HIS A 61 -35.05 7.07 -2.23
N GLY A 62 -34.91 7.57 -3.46
CA GLY A 62 -35.35 8.92 -3.79
C GLY A 62 -34.90 9.98 -2.77
N CYS A 63 -33.60 10.06 -2.54
CA CYS A 63 -32.90 11.19 -1.90
C CYS A 63 -33.03 11.43 -0.39
N VAL A 64 -33.26 10.44 0.47
CA VAL A 64 -32.88 10.58 1.90
C VAL A 64 -32.38 9.24 2.44
N LEU A 65 -31.06 9.12 2.58
CA LEU A 65 -30.44 8.06 3.38
C LEU A 65 -29.98 8.67 4.71
N GLU A 66 -30.15 7.94 5.81
CA GLU A 66 -29.58 8.36 7.08
C GLU A 66 -28.04 8.28 7.02
N THR A 67 -27.37 9.11 7.81
CA THR A 67 -25.91 9.19 7.79
C THR A 67 -25.23 7.85 8.10
N CYS A 68 -25.85 7.03 8.95
CA CYS A 68 -25.36 5.68 9.26
C CYS A 68 -25.46 4.73 8.05
N GLU A 69 -26.48 4.85 7.20
CA GLU A 69 -26.68 4.04 6.00
C GLU A 69 -25.69 4.44 4.91
N ILE A 70 -25.45 5.74 4.73
CA ILE A 70 -24.42 6.28 3.83
C ILE A 70 -23.03 5.80 4.26
N THR A 71 -22.75 5.84 5.57
CA THR A 71 -21.50 5.33 6.15
C THR A 71 -21.33 3.84 5.85
N GLY A 72 -22.37 3.02 6.10
CA GLY A 72 -22.34 1.58 5.83
C GLY A 72 -22.12 1.24 4.35
N LEU A 73 -22.77 1.97 3.44
CA LEU A 73 -22.57 1.79 2.00
C LEU A 73 -21.14 2.17 1.60
N ALA A 74 -20.63 3.30 2.08
CA ALA A 74 -19.26 3.72 1.78
C ALA A 74 -18.23 2.70 2.23
N LEU A 75 -18.35 2.18 3.46
CA LEU A 75 -17.46 1.15 3.98
C LEU A 75 -17.50 -0.11 3.11
N GLN A 76 -18.68 -0.52 2.62
CA GLN A 76 -18.80 -1.64 1.68
C GLN A 76 -18.12 -1.35 0.34
N VAL A 77 -18.30 -0.14 -0.22
CA VAL A 77 -17.64 0.22 -1.49
C VAL A 77 -16.13 0.28 -1.30
N ILE A 78 -15.66 0.92 -0.24
CA ILE A 78 -14.24 0.97 0.12
C ILE A 78 -13.69 -0.46 0.25
N ALA A 79 -14.36 -1.36 0.98
CA ALA A 79 -13.92 -2.74 1.14
C ALA A 79 -13.79 -3.49 -0.20
N ARG A 80 -14.68 -3.24 -1.17
CA ARG A 80 -14.60 -3.86 -2.50
C ARG A 80 -13.44 -3.33 -3.36
N HIS A 81 -12.95 -2.13 -3.08
CA HIS A 81 -11.92 -1.45 -3.87
C HIS A 81 -10.60 -1.19 -3.13
N ALA A 82 -10.49 -1.63 -1.87
CA ALA A 82 -9.31 -1.52 -1.01
C ALA A 82 -8.11 -2.39 -1.45
N VAL A 83 -8.21 -3.06 -2.61
CA VAL A 83 -7.13 -3.90 -3.13
C VAL A 83 -6.08 -3.03 -3.81
N VAL A 84 -4.87 -3.03 -3.27
CA VAL A 84 -3.70 -2.42 -3.89
C VAL A 84 -3.14 -3.40 -4.93
N VAL A 85 -2.99 -2.93 -6.17
CA VAL A 85 -2.47 -3.75 -7.28
C VAL A 85 -1.01 -3.37 -7.54
N ALA A 86 -0.08 -4.32 -7.37
CA ALA A 86 1.33 -4.12 -7.69
C ALA A 86 1.54 -3.63 -9.14
N PRO A 87 2.44 -2.65 -9.42
CA PRO A 87 2.59 -2.08 -10.75
C PRO A 87 2.84 -3.09 -11.87
N HIS A 88 3.69 -4.11 -11.63
CA HIS A 88 3.95 -5.14 -12.63
C HIS A 88 2.72 -5.99 -13.03
N ARG A 89 1.60 -5.94 -12.28
CA ARG A 89 0.34 -6.65 -12.59
C ARG A 89 -0.67 -5.78 -13.33
N ARG A 90 -0.36 -4.50 -13.59
CA ARG A 90 -1.26 -3.54 -14.25
C ARG A 90 -1.14 -3.65 -15.77
N THR A 91 -1.60 -4.78 -16.31
CA THR A 91 -1.37 -5.14 -17.72
C THR A 91 -2.58 -5.02 -18.63
N SER A 92 -3.78 -4.77 -18.09
CA SER A 92 -5.00 -4.67 -18.92
C SER A 92 -5.01 -3.38 -19.73
N THR A 93 -5.07 -3.51 -21.05
CA THR A 93 -5.18 -2.41 -22.01
C THR A 93 -6.54 -1.69 -21.98
N SER A 94 -7.56 -2.33 -21.41
CA SER A 94 -8.92 -1.80 -21.26
C SER A 94 -9.14 -0.94 -20.02
N LYS A 95 -8.13 -0.83 -19.14
CA LYS A 95 -8.19 -0.01 -17.92
C LYS A 95 -7.19 1.13 -18.03
N ASN A 96 -7.58 2.34 -17.65
CA ASN A 96 -6.62 3.42 -17.48
C ASN A 96 -5.73 3.18 -16.24
N ASP A 97 -4.55 3.79 -16.21
CA ASP A 97 -3.60 3.60 -15.09
C ASP A 97 -4.19 4.01 -13.74
N GLN A 98 -5.01 5.06 -13.73
CA GLN A 98 -5.74 5.55 -12.56
C GLN A 98 -6.68 4.50 -11.95
N SER A 99 -7.29 3.62 -12.76
CA SER A 99 -8.17 2.54 -12.28
C SER A 99 -7.46 1.51 -11.41
N TYR A 100 -6.13 1.40 -11.50
CA TYR A 100 -5.33 0.51 -10.65
C TYR A 100 -4.87 1.17 -9.35
N GLN A 101 -4.92 2.50 -9.28
CA GLN A 101 -4.47 3.30 -8.14
C GLN A 101 -5.59 3.58 -7.14
N ILE A 102 -6.83 3.10 -7.39
CA ILE A 102 -7.98 3.33 -6.49
C ILE A 102 -7.66 2.85 -5.06
N GLY A 103 -7.09 1.65 -4.91
CA GLY A 103 -6.69 1.13 -3.60
C GLY A 103 -5.62 2.00 -2.91
N GLU A 104 -4.68 2.56 -3.68
CA GLU A 104 -3.69 3.50 -3.16
C GLU A 104 -4.33 4.81 -2.67
N MET A 105 -5.23 5.37 -3.49
CA MET A 105 -5.95 6.58 -3.17
C MET A 105 -6.81 6.42 -1.91
N ILE A 106 -7.55 5.32 -1.80
CA ILE A 106 -8.31 4.97 -0.60
C ILE A 106 -7.38 4.89 0.62
N GLY A 107 -6.23 4.20 0.49
CA GLY A 107 -5.27 4.08 1.58
C GLY A 107 -4.73 5.44 2.04
N ARG A 108 -4.44 6.37 1.12
CA ARG A 108 -4.05 7.75 1.46
C ARG A 108 -5.14 8.50 2.22
N ILE A 109 -6.37 8.42 1.75
CA ILE A 109 -7.53 9.11 2.34
C ILE A 109 -7.75 8.63 3.77
N LEU A 110 -7.63 7.32 4.02
CA LEU A 110 -7.82 6.73 5.34
C LEU A 110 -6.61 6.83 6.28
N GLY A 111 -5.48 7.42 5.84
CA GLY A 111 -4.25 7.38 6.62
C GLY A 111 -3.75 5.94 6.87
N ALA A 112 -4.01 5.02 5.94
CA ALA A 112 -3.77 3.60 6.11
C ALA A 112 -2.29 3.24 6.30
N ASP A 113 -1.37 4.16 6.01
CA ASP A 113 0.05 4.01 6.30
C ASP A 113 0.27 3.64 7.78
N ASP A 114 -0.49 4.22 8.71
CA ASP A 114 -0.36 3.93 10.16
C ASP A 114 -0.74 2.49 10.56
N TYR A 115 -1.45 1.79 9.68
CA TYR A 115 -1.92 0.42 9.87
C TYR A 115 -1.01 -0.61 9.18
N ILE A 116 0.06 -0.17 8.52
CA ILE A 116 1.05 -1.05 7.90
C ILE A 116 1.81 -1.79 9.01
N ASP A 117 1.62 -3.12 9.04
CA ASP A 117 2.39 -4.02 9.90
C ASP A 117 3.89 -3.93 9.60
N ARG A 118 4.71 -4.36 10.55
CA ARG A 118 6.18 -4.36 10.43
C ARG A 118 6.66 -5.02 9.14
N ILE A 119 7.42 -4.25 8.36
CA ILE A 119 7.97 -4.66 7.05
C ILE A 119 9.40 -5.22 7.18
N ASP A 120 10.07 -4.99 8.31
CA ASP A 120 11.42 -5.49 8.61
C ASP A 120 11.44 -7.00 8.95
N THR A 121 10.81 -7.81 8.11
CA THR A 121 10.68 -9.26 8.23
C THR A 121 11.53 -9.99 7.20
N ALA A 122 11.90 -11.24 7.49
CA ALA A 122 12.71 -12.04 6.58
C ALA A 122 12.05 -12.20 5.20
N SER A 123 10.72 -12.39 5.18
CA SER A 123 9.93 -12.57 3.96
C SER A 123 9.86 -11.34 3.06
N VAL A 124 9.98 -10.12 3.62
CA VAL A 124 10.04 -8.92 2.77
C VAL A 124 11.48 -8.63 2.35
N LEU A 125 12.43 -8.73 3.28
CA LEU A 125 13.83 -8.44 3.03
C LEU A 125 14.49 -9.41 2.04
N GLU A 126 13.95 -10.61 1.85
CA GLU A 126 14.45 -11.55 0.83
C GLU A 126 14.30 -11.05 -0.61
N HIS A 127 13.35 -10.15 -0.85
CA HIS A 127 13.06 -9.61 -2.17
C HIS A 127 13.96 -8.44 -2.58
N PHE A 128 14.82 -7.99 -1.67
CA PHE A 128 15.85 -6.99 -1.94
C PHE A 128 17.17 -7.67 -2.27
N ASN A 129 17.90 -7.10 -3.23
CA ASN A 129 19.23 -7.55 -3.57
C ASN A 129 20.24 -7.16 -2.47
N GLY A 130 21.42 -7.78 -2.50
CA GLY A 130 22.42 -7.61 -1.46
C GLY A 130 23.01 -6.20 -1.32
N ASN A 131 23.03 -5.40 -2.38
CA ASN A 131 23.53 -4.01 -2.36
C ASN A 131 22.47 -3.08 -1.76
N GLU A 132 21.20 -3.38 -1.99
CA GLU A 132 20.08 -2.58 -1.52
C GLU A 132 19.82 -2.80 -0.05
N LEU A 133 19.93 -4.05 0.41
CA LEU A 133 19.98 -4.37 1.84
C LEU A 133 21.13 -3.65 2.54
N TRP A 134 22.28 -3.49 1.88
CA TRP A 134 23.41 -2.75 2.44
C TRP A 134 23.12 -1.26 2.58
N LYS A 135 22.53 -0.62 1.55
CA LYS A 135 22.08 0.78 1.60
C LYS A 135 21.06 0.99 2.72
N ILE A 136 20.02 0.16 2.79
CA ILE A 136 19.00 0.24 3.84
C ILE A 136 19.65 0.10 5.22
N ALA A 137 20.58 -0.85 5.41
CA ALA A 137 21.26 -1.02 6.68
C ALA A 137 22.09 0.21 7.10
N ILE A 138 22.70 0.92 6.14
CA ILE A 138 23.41 2.18 6.38
C ILE A 138 22.41 3.29 6.73
N ASP A 139 21.36 3.47 5.92
CA ASP A 139 20.36 4.52 6.11
C ASP A 139 19.67 4.40 7.48
N GLN A 140 19.44 3.16 7.92
CA GLN A 140 18.83 2.84 9.21
C GLN A 140 19.86 2.74 10.36
N ARG A 141 21.13 3.10 10.10
CA ARG A 141 22.25 3.11 11.07
C ARG A 141 22.43 1.77 11.82
N LEU A 142 22.13 0.66 11.15
CA LEU A 142 22.30 -0.69 11.69
C LEU A 142 23.74 -1.20 11.61
N VAL A 143 24.54 -0.57 10.77
CA VAL A 143 25.98 -0.79 10.66
C VAL A 143 26.72 0.49 11.03
N SER A 144 27.62 0.36 12.00
CA SER A 144 28.31 1.47 12.67
C SER A 144 29.49 2.04 11.87
N ASP A 145 29.94 1.35 10.83
CA ASP A 145 31.16 1.73 10.12
C ASP A 145 30.86 2.76 9.03
N PRO A 146 31.55 3.93 9.03
CA PRO A 146 31.51 4.88 7.93
C PRO A 146 32.39 4.34 6.80
N ILE A 147 31.98 3.24 6.16
CA ILE A 147 32.63 2.83 4.91
C ILE A 147 31.98 3.66 3.81
N SER A 148 32.68 4.74 3.47
CA SER A 148 32.46 5.56 2.29
C SER A 148 32.09 4.71 1.07
N ASP A 149 30.83 4.82 0.69
CA ASP A 149 30.21 4.69 -0.63
C ASP A 149 30.53 3.57 -1.64
N GLU A 150 31.59 2.77 -1.57
CA GLU A 150 31.97 2.02 -2.81
C GLU A 150 32.09 0.50 -2.72
N THR A 151 32.14 -0.13 -1.54
CA THR A 151 32.16 -1.62 -1.51
C THR A 151 31.53 -2.20 -0.27
N LYS A 152 30.46 -2.99 -0.49
CA LYS A 152 29.90 -3.91 0.49
C LYS A 152 31.01 -4.85 0.98
N PRO A 153 31.37 -4.87 2.27
CA PRO A 153 32.43 -5.74 2.77
C PRO A 153 32.10 -7.20 2.46
N ALA A 154 33.06 -7.97 1.95
CA ALA A 154 32.88 -9.39 1.59
C ALA A 154 32.32 -10.25 2.75
N LYS A 155 32.51 -9.80 4.00
CA LYS A 155 31.99 -10.44 5.22
C LYS A 155 30.45 -10.43 5.34
N TYR A 156 29.77 -9.49 4.68
CA TYR A 156 28.31 -9.37 4.74
C TYR A 156 27.67 -10.05 3.52
N SER A 157 27.30 -11.33 3.63
CA SER A 157 26.43 -11.93 2.62
C SER A 157 25.03 -11.27 2.67
N ALA A 158 24.25 -11.35 1.59
CA ALA A 158 22.86 -10.87 1.61
C ALA A 158 22.04 -11.54 2.72
N ILE A 159 22.29 -12.83 3.00
CA ILE A 159 21.65 -13.59 4.08
C ILE A 159 21.96 -12.97 5.45
N LYS A 160 23.24 -12.73 5.76
CA LYS A 160 23.65 -12.12 7.02
C LYS A 160 23.08 -10.72 7.22
N LEU A 161 22.96 -9.94 6.15
CA LEU A 161 22.32 -8.62 6.23
C LEU A 161 20.84 -8.73 6.56
N ARG A 162 20.11 -9.63 5.91
CA ARG A 162 18.69 -9.87 6.22
C ARG A 162 18.53 -10.23 7.69
N GLU A 163 19.27 -11.22 8.17
CA GLU A 163 19.22 -11.66 9.57
C GLU A 163 19.51 -10.53 10.56
N ALA A 164 20.49 -9.67 10.27
CA ALA A 164 20.83 -8.53 11.11
C ALA A 164 19.78 -7.41 11.09
N MET A 165 19.03 -7.28 9.98
CA MET A 165 18.01 -6.25 9.79
C MET A 165 16.64 -6.65 10.35
N VAL A 166 16.33 -7.96 10.39
CA VAL A 166 15.03 -8.44 10.86
C VAL A 166 14.77 -7.95 12.28
N GLY A 167 13.63 -7.30 12.45
CA GLY A 167 13.19 -6.85 13.75
C GLY A 167 13.87 -5.56 14.26
N LYS A 168 14.79 -4.95 13.50
CA LYS A 168 15.60 -3.80 13.92
C LYS A 168 15.14 -2.44 13.38
N MET A 169 14.16 -2.42 12.48
CA MET A 169 13.70 -1.20 11.81
C MET A 169 12.18 -1.10 11.89
N PRO A 170 11.61 -0.94 13.11
CA PRO A 170 10.16 -1.02 13.33
C PRO A 170 9.36 0.05 12.57
N ASN A 171 9.98 1.19 12.26
CA ASN A 171 9.35 2.31 11.55
C ASN A 171 9.80 2.41 10.09
N TRP A 172 10.63 1.48 9.60
CA TRP A 172 11.10 1.53 8.23
C TRP A 172 9.98 1.10 7.28
N ARG A 173 9.67 1.98 6.34
CA ARG A 173 8.71 1.75 5.27
C ARG A 173 9.42 2.01 3.95
N PRO A 174 9.57 1.00 3.07
CA PRO A 174 10.21 1.20 1.79
C PRO A 174 9.39 2.10 0.86
N THR A 175 8.07 2.19 1.07
CA THR A 175 7.13 2.97 0.28
C THR A 175 5.90 3.35 1.13
N SER A 176 5.02 4.18 0.57
CA SER A 176 3.76 4.65 1.18
C SER A 176 2.61 4.62 0.19
N PHE A 177 1.37 4.77 0.64
CA PHE A 177 0.24 4.91 -0.29
C PHE A 177 0.35 6.14 -1.21
N ALA A 178 1.14 7.16 -0.84
CA ALA A 178 1.40 8.33 -1.68
C ALA A 178 2.40 8.08 -2.80
N THR A 179 3.35 7.15 -2.61
CA THR A 179 4.50 6.96 -3.49
C THR A 179 4.57 5.54 -4.10
N PHE A 180 3.67 4.63 -3.72
CA PHE A 180 3.70 3.21 -4.11
C PHE A 180 3.88 2.97 -5.60
N THR A 181 3.06 3.62 -6.43
CA THR A 181 3.20 3.52 -7.87
C THR A 181 4.56 4.05 -8.35
N GLU A 182 4.97 5.23 -7.89
CA GLU A 182 6.21 5.88 -8.34
C GLU A 182 7.45 5.08 -7.94
N ASP A 183 7.45 4.54 -6.72
CA ASP A 183 8.56 3.79 -6.18
C ASP A 183 8.74 2.44 -6.87
N LEU A 184 7.65 1.80 -7.34
CA LEU A 184 7.66 0.42 -7.84
C LEU A 184 7.51 0.28 -9.37
N SER A 185 7.39 1.39 -10.12
CA SER A 185 7.25 1.42 -11.59
C SER A 185 8.58 1.57 -12.34
#